data_AF-A0A286XC94-F1
#
_entry.id   AF-A0A286XC94-F1
#
_cell.length_a   1.000
_cell.length_b   1.000
_cell.length_c   1.000
_cell.angle_alpha   90.00
_cell.angle_beta   90.00
_cell.angle_gamma   90.00
#
_symmetry.space_group_name_H-M   'P 1'
#
loop_
_entity.id
_entity.type
_entity.pdbx_description
1 polymer ?
#
loop_
_entity_poly.entity_id
_entity_poly.type
_entity_poly.pdbx_seq_one_letter_code
_entity_poly.pdbx_strand_id
1 'polypeptide(L)'
;AEVSVDSSFGKPFVFNCVPQSGNRNFCLCATSNQEMKRWLEAMDRAAHPIHQNHVWEDVTLHNSSLPPLAIKEPECLGLLHQLDRSMDAWVQHYCILKDGCLYFYASIRSTQASGGLYLQGYRVSEQIHSFKESVIELKPPSEEFKTFYFCAENKTENQRWITALKTSIKKWLPLHQAIQDFMS
;
A
#
# COMPACT_ATOMS: atom_id res chain seq x y z
N ALA A 1 -13.43 -4.20 16.59
CA ALA A 1 -14.83 -3.87 16.94
C ALA A 1 -15.43 -5.07 17.65
N GLU A 2 -16.31 -4.88 18.63
CA GLU A 2 -17.02 -5.98 19.28
C GLU A 2 -18.38 -6.20 18.61
N VAL A 3 -18.71 -7.46 18.32
CA VAL A 3 -19.97 -7.83 17.65
C VAL A 3 -20.65 -8.92 18.45
N SER A 4 -21.91 -8.70 18.83
CA SER A 4 -22.67 -9.66 19.64
C SER A 4 -24.11 -9.80 19.16
N VAL A 5 -24.68 -10.99 19.32
CA VAL A 5 -26.12 -11.19 19.12
C VAL A 5 -26.87 -10.37 20.16
N ASP A 6 -27.94 -9.71 19.72
CA ASP A 6 -28.82 -8.96 20.60
C ASP A 6 -30.24 -9.50 20.52
N SER A 7 -30.75 -9.95 21.66
CA SER A 7 -32.13 -10.45 21.83
C SER A 7 -33.06 -9.45 22.52
N SER A 8 -32.56 -8.26 22.89
CA SER A 8 -33.28 -7.29 23.71
C SER A 8 -34.44 -6.57 22.99
N PHE A 9 -34.39 -6.48 21.65
CA PHE A 9 -35.39 -5.75 20.86
C PHE A 9 -36.61 -6.56 20.41
N GLY A 10 -36.73 -7.83 20.82
CA GLY A 10 -37.86 -8.70 20.44
C GLY A 10 -37.97 -9.00 18.93
N LYS A 11 -36.97 -8.60 18.14
CA LYS A 11 -36.85 -8.89 16.71
C LYS A 11 -35.86 -10.04 16.49
N PRO A 12 -36.18 -11.03 15.64
CA PRO A 12 -35.24 -12.08 15.31
C PRO A 12 -34.08 -11.52 14.46
N PHE A 13 -32.92 -12.17 14.57
CA PHE A 13 -31.74 -11.92 13.74
C PHE A 13 -31.06 -10.55 13.92
N VAL A 14 -31.14 -10.00 15.14
CA VAL A 14 -30.51 -8.73 15.51
C VAL A 14 -29.13 -8.97 16.12
N PHE A 15 -28.20 -8.10 15.76
CA PHE A 15 -26.84 -8.09 16.31
C PHE A 15 -26.33 -6.65 16.43
N ASN A 16 -25.45 -6.43 17.40
CA ASN A 16 -24.84 -5.13 17.65
C ASN A 16 -23.40 -5.12 17.16
N CYS A 17 -22.95 -3.97 16.66
CA CYS A 17 -21.56 -3.70 16.32
C CYS A 17 -21.10 -2.44 17.07
N VAL A 18 -20.04 -2.59 17.86
CA VAL A 18 -19.41 -1.53 18.64
C VAL A 18 -18.00 -1.29 18.06
N PRO A 19 -17.79 -0.17 17.35
CA PRO A 19 -16.47 0.21 16.84
C PRO A 19 -15.44 0.33 17.98
N GLN A 20 -14.18 -0.02 17.71
CA GLN A 20 -13.08 0.20 18.67
C GLN A 20 -12.75 1.70 18.84
N SER A 21 -13.06 2.51 17.83
CA SER A 21 -12.91 3.96 17.86
C SER A 21 -14.25 4.63 17.51
N GLY A 22 -14.70 5.52 18.39
CA GLY A 22 -15.98 6.24 18.26
C GLY A 22 -17.03 5.81 19.29
N ASN A 23 -18.03 6.68 19.52
CA ASN A 23 -19.03 6.51 20.58
C ASN A 23 -20.39 5.98 20.07
N ARG A 24 -20.45 5.46 18.83
CA ARG A 24 -21.72 5.06 18.21
C ARG A 24 -21.82 3.54 18.16
N ASN A 25 -22.86 3.02 18.81
CA ASN A 25 -23.23 1.62 18.74
C ASN A 25 -24.25 1.43 17.61
N PHE A 26 -24.02 0.44 16.75
CA PHE A 26 -24.92 0.12 15.66
C PHE A 26 -25.72 -1.13 15.99
N CYS A 27 -27.05 -1.03 15.91
CA CYS A 27 -27.97 -2.16 16.01
C CYS A 27 -28.42 -2.54 14.60
N LEU A 28 -28.15 -3.77 14.19
CA LEU A 28 -28.33 -4.25 12.83
C LEU A 28 -29.24 -5.49 12.84
N CYS A 29 -30.06 -5.64 11.80
CA CYS A 29 -30.98 -6.77 11.65
C CYS A 29 -30.72 -7.46 10.31
N ALA A 30 -30.48 -8.77 10.35
CA ALA A 30 -30.40 -9.59 9.14
C ALA A 30 -31.79 -10.09 8.72
N THR A 31 -31.90 -10.55 7.47
CA THR A 31 -33.13 -11.14 6.93
C THR A 31 -33.32 -12.61 7.30
N SER A 32 -32.28 -13.26 7.83
CA SER A 32 -32.32 -14.65 8.31
C SER A 32 -31.23 -14.95 9.33
N ASN A 33 -31.36 -16.07 10.04
CA ASN A 33 -30.32 -16.55 10.97
C ASN A 33 -28.99 -16.87 10.25
N GLN A 34 -29.07 -17.40 9.03
CA GLN A 34 -27.88 -17.73 8.24
C GLN A 34 -27.11 -16.47 7.82
N GLU A 35 -27.82 -15.43 7.41
CA GLU A 35 -27.23 -14.13 7.08
C GLU A 35 -26.65 -13.45 8.31
N MET A 36 -27.34 -13.50 9.46
CA MET A 36 -26.80 -12.99 10.71
C MET A 36 -25.47 -13.65 11.06
N LYS A 37 -25.38 -14.98 11.00
CA LYS A 37 -24.13 -15.71 11.25
C LYS A 37 -23.02 -15.30 10.27
N ARG A 38 -23.33 -15.18 8.98
CA ARG A 38 -22.35 -14.71 7.96
C ARG A 38 -21.83 -13.32 8.28
N TRP A 39 -22.72 -12.39 8.67
CA TRP A 39 -22.35 -11.03 9.05
C TRP A 39 -21.50 -10.99 10.32
N LEU A 40 -21.89 -11.74 11.36
CA LEU A 40 -21.11 -11.86 12.60
C LEU A 40 -19.68 -12.34 12.30
N GLU A 41 -19.55 -13.43 11.55
CA GLU A 41 -18.25 -13.98 11.16
C GLU A 41 -17.43 -13.01 10.29
N ALA A 42 -18.06 -12.34 9.33
CA ALA A 42 -17.38 -11.39 8.45
C ALA A 42 -16.89 -10.16 9.22
N MET A 43 -17.71 -9.62 10.13
CA MET A 43 -17.31 -8.48 10.95
C MET A 43 -16.31 -8.86 12.04
N ASP A 44 -16.38 -10.05 12.61
CA ASP A 44 -15.37 -10.56 13.54
C ASP A 44 -14.00 -10.71 12.85
N ARG A 45 -13.97 -11.29 11.64
CA ARG A 45 -12.75 -11.35 10.82
C ARG A 45 -12.23 -9.97 10.42
N ALA A 46 -13.11 -9.01 10.15
CA ALA A 46 -12.71 -7.64 9.82
C ALA A 46 -12.24 -6.85 11.04
N ALA A 47 -12.80 -7.14 12.22
CA ALA A 47 -12.44 -6.55 13.50
C ALA A 47 -11.12 -7.09 14.06
N HIS A 48 -10.79 -8.33 13.71
CA HIS A 48 -9.54 -9.00 13.99
C HIS A 48 -8.88 -9.37 12.67
N PRO A 49 -8.37 -8.38 11.90
CA PRO A 49 -7.59 -8.71 10.72
C PRO A 49 -6.51 -9.68 11.18
N ILE A 50 -6.40 -10.82 10.51
CA ILE A 50 -5.20 -11.62 10.61
C ILE A 50 -4.14 -10.73 9.99
N HIS A 51 -3.53 -9.88 10.81
CA HIS A 51 -2.24 -9.30 10.51
C HIS A 51 -1.32 -10.50 10.42
N GLN A 52 -1.12 -11.00 9.20
CA GLN A 52 0.21 -11.44 8.89
C GLN A 52 1.05 -10.19 9.12
N ASN A 53 1.55 -10.01 10.35
CA ASN A 53 2.64 -9.09 10.66
C ASN A 53 3.81 -9.62 9.84
N HIS A 54 3.75 -9.37 8.56
CA HIS A 54 4.84 -9.65 7.69
C HIS A 54 5.95 -8.75 8.20
N VAL A 55 7.13 -9.31 8.39
CA VAL A 55 8.34 -8.62 8.87
C VAL A 55 8.57 -7.26 8.16
N TRP A 56 8.01 -7.07 6.96
CA TRP A 56 8.04 -5.81 6.21
C TRP A 56 7.17 -4.68 6.77
N GLU A 57 6.08 -4.93 7.52
CA GLU A 57 5.26 -3.85 8.11
C GLU A 57 6.07 -3.07 9.16
N ASP A 58 6.77 -3.77 10.06
CA ASP A 58 7.61 -3.16 11.09
C ASP A 58 8.82 -2.43 10.49
N VAL A 59 9.46 -3.01 9.46
CA VAL A 59 10.62 -2.39 8.78
C VAL A 59 10.20 -1.16 7.97
N THR A 60 9.08 -1.23 7.25
CA THR A 60 8.53 -0.10 6.49
C THR A 60 8.07 1.01 7.41
N LEU A 61 7.41 0.66 8.53
CA LEU A 61 6.99 1.61 9.55
C LEU A 61 8.21 2.29 10.18
N HIS A 62 9.24 1.54 10.55
CA HIS A 62 10.47 2.09 11.09
C HIS A 62 11.12 3.07 10.12
N ASN A 63 11.38 2.66 8.88
CA ASN A 63 12.02 3.52 7.87
C ASN A 63 11.19 4.77 7.54
N SER A 64 9.85 4.65 7.55
CA SER A 64 8.96 5.80 7.33
C SER A 64 9.05 6.86 8.43
N SER A 65 9.47 6.49 9.65
CA SER A 65 9.65 7.41 10.76
C SER A 65 11.00 8.14 10.76
N LEU A 66 11.91 7.75 9.87
CA LEU A 66 13.24 8.33 9.76
C LEU A 66 13.26 9.53 8.82
N PRO A 67 14.15 10.51 9.05
CA PRO A 67 14.48 11.52 8.05
C PRO A 67 15.11 10.89 6.80
N PRO A 68 15.00 11.51 5.60
CA PRO A 68 15.58 10.98 4.36
C PRO A 68 17.06 10.60 4.47
N LEU A 69 17.84 11.43 5.16
CA LEU A 69 19.30 11.25 5.31
C LEU A 69 19.68 10.15 6.31
N ALA A 70 18.74 9.65 7.10
CA ALA A 70 18.99 8.58 8.07
C ALA A 70 18.78 7.17 7.47
N ILE A 71 18.16 7.06 6.29
CA ILE A 71 18.06 5.80 5.57
C ILE A 71 19.43 5.44 4.99
N LYS A 72 20.01 4.34 5.49
CA LYS A 72 21.33 3.86 5.06
C LYS A 72 21.25 3.09 3.75
N GLU A 73 22.21 3.35 2.87
CA GLU A 73 22.43 2.62 1.60
C GLU A 73 21.14 2.48 0.76
N PRO A 74 20.45 3.58 0.44
CA PRO A 74 19.30 3.53 -0.46
C PRO A 74 19.72 3.08 -1.86
N GLU A 75 18.86 2.31 -2.51
CA GLU A 75 19.11 1.80 -3.87
C GLU A 75 18.95 2.91 -4.91
N CYS A 76 18.09 3.89 -4.63
CA CYS A 76 17.89 5.07 -5.43
C CYS A 76 17.28 6.19 -4.57
N LEU A 77 17.62 7.43 -4.87
CA LEU A 77 17.04 8.61 -4.26
C LEU A 77 16.95 9.76 -5.29
N GLY A 78 16.12 10.75 -4.99
CA GLY A 78 15.97 11.96 -5.81
C GLY A 78 14.53 12.42 -5.94
N LEU A 79 14.30 13.43 -6.76
CA LEU A 79 12.98 13.97 -7.00
C LEU A 79 12.20 13.11 -8.01
N LEU A 80 10.94 12.84 -7.68
CA LEU A 80 9.95 12.29 -8.61
C LEU A 80 8.68 13.12 -8.51
N HIS A 81 8.01 13.31 -9.64
CA HIS A 81 6.65 13.83 -9.66
C HIS A 81 5.69 12.66 -9.80
N GLN A 82 4.71 12.55 -8.90
CA GLN A 82 3.65 11.56 -8.97
C GLN A 82 2.39 12.21 -9.57
N LEU A 83 1.74 11.53 -10.51
CA LEU A 83 0.44 11.98 -11.00
C LEU A 83 -0.65 11.73 -9.95
N ASP A 84 -1.22 12.81 -9.43
CA ASP A 84 -2.47 12.77 -8.68
C ASP A 84 -3.65 12.82 -9.65
N ARG A 85 -4.24 11.66 -9.92
CA ARG A 85 -5.40 11.52 -10.81
C ARG A 85 -6.66 12.25 -10.31
N SER A 86 -6.76 12.54 -9.01
CA SER A 86 -7.93 13.25 -8.48
C SER A 86 -7.87 14.75 -8.76
N MET A 87 -6.66 15.30 -8.83
CA MET A 87 -6.40 16.71 -9.13
C MET A 87 -5.90 16.96 -10.54
N ASP A 88 -5.67 15.89 -11.32
CA ASP A 88 -5.00 15.90 -12.62
C ASP A 88 -3.68 16.71 -12.61
N ALA A 89 -2.90 16.52 -11.54
CA ALA A 89 -1.72 17.33 -11.25
C ALA A 89 -0.52 16.46 -10.87
N TRP A 90 0.68 16.92 -11.24
CA TRP A 90 1.94 16.30 -10.87
C TRP A 90 2.46 16.86 -9.54
N VAL A 91 2.51 16.01 -8.51
CA VAL A 91 2.98 16.39 -7.17
C VAL A 91 4.43 15.94 -7.00
N GLN A 92 5.31 16.88 -6.67
CA GLN A 92 6.73 16.59 -6.44
C GLN A 92 6.97 16.00 -5.06
N HIS A 93 7.78 14.94 -5.00
CA HIS A 93 8.26 14.33 -3.77
C HIS A 93 9.78 14.12 -3.85
N TYR A 94 10.45 14.24 -2.70
CA TYR A 94 11.76 13.64 -2.54
C TYR A 94 11.57 12.16 -2.19
N CYS A 95 12.04 11.28 -3.06
CA CYS A 95 11.80 9.85 -2.96
C CYS A 95 13.06 9.11 -2.54
N ILE A 96 12.88 8.05 -1.74
CA ILE A 96 13.92 7.07 -1.43
C ILE A 96 13.39 5.68 -1.75
N LEU A 97 14.14 4.93 -2.54
CA LEU A 97 13.91 3.51 -2.82
C LEU A 97 14.84 2.67 -1.95
N LYS A 98 14.26 1.81 -1.12
CA LYS A 98 15.01 0.89 -0.27
C LYS A 98 14.19 -0.37 -0.03
N ASP A 99 14.80 -1.52 -0.29
CA ASP A 99 14.28 -2.85 0.06
C ASP A 99 12.84 -3.08 -0.44
N GLY A 100 12.60 -2.78 -1.73
CA GLY A 100 11.30 -2.96 -2.36
C GLY A 100 10.24 -1.93 -1.94
N CYS A 101 10.62 -0.89 -1.21
CA CYS A 101 9.72 0.17 -0.77
C CYS A 101 10.17 1.53 -1.32
N LEU A 102 9.21 2.31 -1.82
CA LEU A 102 9.41 3.70 -2.24
C LEU A 102 8.81 4.64 -1.19
N TYR A 103 9.63 5.42 -0.51
CA TYR A 103 9.21 6.37 0.53
C TYR A 103 9.11 7.78 -0.05
N PHE A 104 8.03 8.48 0.26
CA PHE A 104 7.79 9.86 -0.17
C PHE A 104 8.03 10.83 0.95
N TYR A 105 8.75 11.91 0.65
CA TYR A 105 8.99 13.02 1.56
C TYR A 105 8.60 14.32 0.87
N ALA A 106 8.08 15.27 1.65
CA ALA A 106 7.81 16.62 1.16
C ALA A 106 9.11 17.34 0.74
N SER A 107 10.24 17.05 1.41
CA SER A 107 11.57 17.52 1.01
C SER A 107 12.68 16.66 1.64
N ILE A 108 13.93 16.88 1.22
CA ILE A 108 15.11 16.26 1.84
C ILE A 108 15.29 16.63 3.33
N ARG A 109 14.64 17.70 3.81
CA ARG A 109 14.69 18.18 5.21
C ARG A 109 13.54 17.65 6.07
N SER A 110 12.65 16.83 5.51
CA SER A 110 11.57 16.21 6.28
C SER A 110 12.13 15.32 7.39
N THR A 111 11.40 15.19 8.50
CA THR A 111 11.80 14.34 9.63
C THR A 111 11.23 12.92 9.55
N GLN A 112 10.23 12.72 8.69
CA GLN A 112 9.56 11.44 8.43
C GLN A 112 8.94 11.47 7.03
N ALA A 113 8.61 10.30 6.50
CA ALA A 113 7.92 10.14 5.25
C ALA A 113 6.46 10.62 5.36
N SER A 114 5.94 11.23 4.29
CA SER A 114 4.52 11.53 4.14
C SER A 114 3.70 10.31 3.69
N GLY A 115 4.39 9.28 3.18
CA GLY A 115 3.79 8.01 2.75
C GLY A 115 4.82 7.13 2.07
N GLY A 116 4.38 5.99 1.55
CA GLY A 116 5.23 5.11 0.76
C GLY A 116 4.44 4.07 -0.01
N LEU A 117 5.12 3.39 -0.93
CA LEU A 117 4.58 2.27 -1.70
C LEU A 117 5.40 1.02 -1.43
N TYR A 118 4.70 -0.07 -1.15
CA TYR A 118 5.25 -1.41 -1.22
C TYR A 118 5.19 -1.89 -2.67
N LEU A 119 6.34 -2.24 -3.24
CA LEU A 119 6.47 -2.48 -4.68
C LEU A 119 6.44 -3.97 -5.05
N GLN A 120 6.31 -4.88 -4.09
CA GLN A 120 6.29 -6.32 -4.41
C GLN A 120 5.13 -6.64 -5.35
N GLY A 121 5.42 -7.37 -6.43
CA GLY A 121 4.44 -7.74 -7.45
C GLY A 121 4.09 -6.62 -8.43
N TYR A 122 4.50 -5.37 -8.20
CA TYR A 122 4.33 -4.31 -9.19
C TYR A 122 5.22 -4.54 -10.41
N ARG A 123 4.69 -4.21 -11.58
CA ARG A 123 5.43 -4.19 -12.85
C ARG A 123 5.79 -2.75 -13.20
N VAL A 124 7.04 -2.55 -13.60
CA VAL A 124 7.57 -1.24 -14.00
C VAL A 124 7.67 -1.17 -15.52
N SER A 125 6.93 -0.24 -16.14
CA SER A 125 6.96 0.06 -17.58
C SER A 125 7.33 1.52 -17.81
N GLU A 126 7.95 1.80 -18.96
CA GLU A 126 8.02 3.16 -19.49
C GLU A 126 6.84 3.37 -20.43
N GLN A 127 6.11 4.46 -20.25
CA GLN A 127 5.00 4.88 -21.08
C GLN A 127 5.28 6.26 -21.66
N ILE A 128 4.66 6.58 -22.78
CA ILE A 128 4.68 7.93 -23.35
C ILE A 128 3.36 8.59 -22.93
N HIS A 129 3.44 9.60 -22.07
CA HIS A 129 2.29 10.40 -21.67
C HIS A 129 2.31 11.73 -22.43
N SER A 130 1.22 12.01 -23.14
CA SER A 130 1.17 13.09 -24.13
C SER A 130 2.28 12.94 -25.19
N PHE A 131 2.39 13.82 -26.17
CA PHE A 131 3.35 13.62 -27.28
C PHE A 131 4.84 13.81 -26.91
N LYS A 132 5.22 14.02 -25.63
CA LYS A 132 6.58 14.46 -25.27
C LYS A 132 7.18 13.96 -23.95
N GLU A 133 6.42 13.40 -23.02
CA GLU A 133 6.97 13.06 -21.69
C GLU A 133 6.99 11.53 -21.47
N SER A 134 8.20 11.01 -21.21
CA SER A 134 8.36 9.64 -20.74
C SER A 134 7.91 9.58 -19.28
N VAL A 135 7.08 8.58 -18.96
CA VAL A 135 6.50 8.37 -17.64
C VAL A 135 6.77 6.94 -17.20
N ILE A 136 7.13 6.78 -15.93
CA ILE A 136 7.27 5.51 -15.24
C ILE A 136 5.88 5.07 -14.79
N GLU A 137 5.42 3.92 -15.28
CA GLU A 137 4.17 3.30 -14.83
C GLU A 137 4.50 2.15 -13.87
N LEU A 138 3.89 2.18 -12.69
CA LEU A 138 3.86 1.09 -11.73
C LEU A 138 2.48 0.44 -11.76
N LYS A 139 2.39 -0.67 -12.48
CA LYS A 139 1.14 -1.45 -12.61
C LYS A 139 1.07 -2.54 -11.54
N PRO A 140 -0.01 -2.60 -10.74
CA PRO A 140 -0.14 -3.61 -9.70
C PRO A 140 -0.37 -5.03 -10.26
N PRO A 141 -0.20 -6.07 -9.42
CA PRO A 141 -0.48 -7.45 -9.81
C PRO A 141 -1.98 -7.78 -9.92
N SER A 142 -2.86 -6.97 -9.32
CA SER A 142 -4.32 -7.14 -9.27
C SER A 142 -5.01 -5.79 -9.47
N GLU A 143 -6.21 -5.80 -10.08
CA GLU A 143 -6.99 -4.57 -10.38
C GLU A 143 -7.56 -3.90 -9.12
N GLU A 144 -7.56 -4.59 -7.98
CA GLU A 144 -7.97 -4.02 -6.69
C GLU A 144 -6.98 -2.97 -6.16
N PHE A 145 -5.75 -2.97 -6.66
CA PHE A 145 -4.72 -2.01 -6.28
C PHE A 145 -4.59 -0.89 -7.32
N LYS A 146 -4.00 0.23 -6.89
CA LYS A 146 -3.84 1.42 -7.72
C LYS A 146 -2.60 1.32 -8.62
N THR A 147 -2.75 1.75 -9.87
CA THR A 147 -1.64 2.06 -10.78
C THR A 147 -1.09 3.45 -10.47
N PHE A 148 0.23 3.57 -10.36
CA PHE A 148 0.92 4.84 -10.14
C PHE A 148 1.72 5.27 -11.37
N TYR A 149 1.83 6.58 -11.56
CA TYR A 149 2.58 7.19 -12.66
C TYR A 149 3.56 8.20 -12.07
N PHE A 150 4.81 8.12 -12.50
CA PHE A 150 5.87 9.02 -12.06
C PHE A 150 6.64 9.59 -13.24
N CYS A 151 7.17 10.81 -13.11
CA CYS A 151 8.21 11.30 -14.00
C CYS A 151 9.34 11.97 -13.19
N ALA A 152 10.56 11.69 -13.60
CA ALA A 152 11.74 12.40 -13.13
C ALA A 152 11.97 13.67 -13.96
N GLU A 153 12.93 14.50 -13.55
CA GLU A 153 13.21 15.79 -14.20
C GLU A 153 13.63 15.67 -15.67
N ASN A 154 14.19 14.54 -16.07
CA ASN A 154 14.62 14.29 -17.44
C ASN A 154 14.66 12.78 -17.76
N LYS A 155 14.87 12.46 -19.05
CA LYS A 155 14.89 11.07 -19.55
C LYS A 155 15.96 10.20 -18.88
N THR A 156 17.15 10.75 -18.62
CA THR A 156 18.25 10.00 -17.97
C THR A 156 17.86 9.61 -16.56
N GLU A 157 17.32 10.55 -15.79
CA GLU A 157 16.82 10.28 -14.44
C GLU A 157 15.64 9.30 -14.44
N ASN A 158 14.75 9.38 -15.42
CA ASN A 158 13.66 8.42 -15.58
C ASN A 158 14.20 6.98 -15.77
N GLN A 159 15.19 6.81 -16.64
CA GLN A 159 15.82 5.50 -16.87
C GLN A 159 16.56 4.99 -15.64
N ARG A 160 17.22 5.88 -14.88
CA ARG A 160 17.86 5.55 -13.59
C ARG A 160 16.83 5.02 -12.60
N TRP A 161 15.70 5.70 -12.46
CA TRP A 161 14.59 5.27 -11.60
C TRP A 161 13.94 3.96 -12.06
N ILE A 162 13.64 3.80 -13.36
CA ILE A 162 13.08 2.55 -13.92
C ILE A 162 13.99 1.36 -13.61
N THR A 163 15.30 1.53 -13.83
CA THR A 163 16.29 0.47 -13.58
C THR A 163 16.35 0.11 -12.10
N ALA A 164 16.40 1.11 -11.22
CA ALA A 164 16.44 0.89 -9.79
C ALA A 164 15.17 0.22 -9.27
N LEU A 165 13.98 0.69 -9.68
CA LEU A 165 12.69 0.09 -9.30
C LEU A 165 12.60 -1.37 -9.74
N LYS A 166 12.94 -1.68 -10.99
CA LYS A 166 12.97 -3.06 -11.50
C LYS A 166 13.94 -3.94 -10.71
N THR A 167 15.12 -3.41 -10.38
CA THR A 167 16.15 -4.13 -9.63
C THR A 167 15.70 -4.41 -8.20
N SER A 168 15.16 -3.39 -7.53
CA SER A 168 14.65 -3.49 -6.15
C SER A 168 13.54 -4.52 -6.05
N ILE A 169 12.53 -4.46 -6.94
CA ILE A 169 11.40 -5.41 -6.94
C ILE A 169 11.86 -6.85 -7.18
N LYS A 170 12.82 -7.06 -8.09
CA LYS A 170 13.34 -8.40 -8.41
C LYS A 170 14.08 -9.06 -7.25
N LYS A 171 14.66 -8.31 -6.32
CA LYS A 171 15.31 -8.88 -5.13
C LYS A 171 14.31 -9.58 -4.19
N TRP A 172 13.04 -9.18 -4.25
CA TRP A 172 11.99 -9.64 -3.36
C TRP A 172 11.04 -10.57 -4.12
N LEU A 173 11.57 -11.74 -4.51
CA LEU A 173 10.78 -12.77 -5.15
C LEU A 173 9.72 -13.32 -4.18
N PRO A 174 8.50 -13.60 -4.65
CA PRO A 174 7.56 -14.43 -3.90
C PRO A 174 8.22 -15.76 -3.52
N LEU A 175 7.96 -16.24 -2.30
CA LEU A 175 8.58 -17.46 -1.75
C LEU A 175 8.50 -18.65 -2.71
N HIS A 176 7.38 -18.84 -3.41
CA HIS A 176 7.22 -19.93 -4.36
C HIS A 176 8.20 -19.87 -5.54
N GLN A 177 8.51 -18.67 -6.04
CA GLN A 177 9.47 -18.48 -7.12
C GLN A 177 10.90 -18.71 -6.63
N ALA A 178 11.23 -18.20 -5.44
CA ALA A 178 12.54 -18.44 -4.82
C ALA A 178 12.79 -19.93 -4.56
N ILE A 179 11.75 -20.69 -4.15
CA ILE A 179 11.83 -22.14 -3.98
C ILE A 179 12.04 -22.83 -5.34
N GLN A 180 11.32 -22.44 -6.38
CA GLN A 180 11.51 -23.00 -7.73
C GLN A 180 12.92 -22.76 -8.27
N ASP A 181 13.43 -21.54 -8.15
CA ASP A 181 14.78 -21.17 -8.60
C ASP A 181 15.88 -21.89 -7.80
N PHE A 182 15.64 -22.20 -6.52
CA PHE A 182 16.56 -23.00 -5.71
C PHE A 182 16.52 -24.50 -6.05
N MET A 183 15.36 -25.01 -6.48
CA MET A 183 15.16 -26.42 -6.82
C MET A 183 15.59 -26.77 -8.26
N SER A 184 15.89 -25.78 -9.10
CA SER A 184 16.38 -25.94 -10.48
C SER A 184 17.90 -25.93 -10.57
#